data_AF-A0A9J6H2J8-F1
#
_entry.id   AF-A0A9J6H2J8-F1
#
_cell.length_a   1.000
_cell.length_b   1.000
_cell.length_c   1.000
_cell.angle_alpha   90.00
_cell.angle_beta   90.00
_cell.angle_gamma   90.00
#
_symmetry.space_group_name_H-M   'P 1'
#
loop_
_entity.id
_entity.type
_entity.pdbx_description
1 polymer ?
#
loop_
_entity_poly.entity_id
_entity_poly.type
_entity_poly.pdbx_seq_one_letter_code
_entity_poly.pdbx_strand_id
1 'polypeptide(L)'
;MDQGVIRNIKCFYRRHLLEDNGITLLTAMHMLLHAWEQVTATTIANCFRHSGFAAGSEQDSCDDGMDGAENLMPVALRATIQGIRFVEYVEVDTCASVCGALTDENIAAQVAGA
;
A
#
# COMPACT_ATOMS: atom_id res chain seq x y z
N MET A 1 -9.20 -6.69 -3.07
CA MET A 1 -7.99 -6.85 -2.22
C MET A 1 -7.58 -5.46 -1.78
N ASP A 2 -7.33 -5.24 -0.48
CA ASP A 2 -7.26 -3.92 0.16
C ASP A 2 -6.02 -3.11 -0.29
N GLN A 3 -6.10 -2.54 -1.49
CA GLN A 3 -5.08 -1.67 -2.08
C GLN A 3 -4.74 -0.49 -1.16
N GLY A 4 -5.64 -0.08 -0.27
CA GLY A 4 -5.39 0.98 0.71
C GLY A 4 -4.31 0.64 1.73
N VAL A 5 -4.24 -0.61 2.21
CA VAL A 5 -3.21 -1.02 3.19
C VAL A 5 -1.84 -1.08 2.51
N ILE A 6 -1.77 -1.67 1.31
CA ILE A 6 -0.53 -1.76 0.53
C ILE A 6 -0.03 -0.34 0.16
N ARG A 7 -0.93 0.54 -0.28
CA ARG A 7 -0.67 1.96 -0.54
C ARG A 7 -0.02 2.63 0.67
N ASN A 8 -0.61 2.47 1.86
CA ASN A 8 -0.14 3.08 3.09
C ASN A 8 1.25 2.54 3.54
N ILE A 9 1.50 1.24 3.38
CA ILE A 9 2.83 0.65 3.65
C ILE A 9 3.88 1.21 2.69
N LYS A 10 3.60 1.27 1.39
CA LYS A 10 4.54 1.80 0.39
C LYS A 10 4.89 3.24 0.68
N CYS A 11 3.89 4.04 1.04
CA CYS A 11 4.02 5.41 1.51
C CYS A 11 5.06 5.54 2.65
N PHE A 12 4.89 4.77 3.73
CA PHE A 12 5.82 4.76 4.87
C PHE A 12 7.21 4.23 4.52
N TYR A 13 7.26 3.14 3.74
CA TYR A 13 8.51 2.54 3.30
C TYR A 13 9.35 3.51 2.47
N ARG A 14 8.70 4.24 1.54
CA ARG A 14 9.40 5.23 0.73
C ARG A 14 9.98 6.35 1.57
N ARG A 15 9.34 6.74 2.69
CA ARG A 15 9.89 7.71 3.62
C ARG A 15 11.19 7.23 4.24
N HIS A 16 11.24 5.97 4.70
CA HIS A 16 12.47 5.37 5.24
C HIS A 16 13.59 5.27 4.21
N LEU A 17 13.26 4.98 2.94
CA LEU A 17 14.24 5.02 1.86
C LEU A 17 14.89 6.40 1.73
N LEU A 18 14.17 7.49 2.03
CA LEU A 18 14.68 8.85 1.98
C LEU A 18 15.75 9.10 3.04
N GLU A 19 15.75 8.37 4.15
CA GLU A 19 16.60 8.66 5.31
C GLU A 19 17.94 7.89 5.28
N ASP A 20 18.04 6.79 4.52
CA ASP A 20 19.22 5.92 4.49
C ASP A 20 19.92 5.86 3.10
N ASN A 21 21.23 6.12 3.08
CA ASN A 21 22.06 6.10 1.88
C ASN A 21 22.80 4.76 1.65
N GLY A 22 22.61 3.76 2.53
CA GLY A 22 23.33 2.49 2.55
C GLY A 22 22.42 1.27 2.70
N ILE A 23 21.40 1.17 1.85
CA ILE A 23 20.34 0.17 1.99
C ILE A 23 20.87 -1.23 1.69
N THR A 24 20.97 -2.06 2.72
CA THR A 24 21.14 -3.52 2.58
C THR A 24 19.78 -4.21 2.55
N LEU A 25 19.74 -5.49 2.15
CA LEU A 25 18.51 -6.29 2.24
C LEU A 25 17.95 -6.32 3.68
N LEU A 26 18.82 -6.42 4.68
CA LEU A 26 18.41 -6.41 6.08
C LEU A 26 17.81 -5.06 6.49
N THR A 27 18.43 -3.95 6.06
CA THR A 27 17.89 -2.60 6.25
C THR A 27 16.51 -2.49 5.61
N ALA A 28 16.35 -2.98 4.38
CA ALA A 28 15.06 -3.00 3.68
C ALA A 28 13.99 -3.78 4.44
N MET A 29 14.32 -4.95 5.00
CA MET A 29 13.38 -5.72 5.81
C MET A 29 12.95 -4.96 7.08
N HIS A 30 13.89 -4.30 7.77
CA HIS A 30 13.55 -3.46 8.93
C HIS A 30 12.70 -2.25 8.56
N MET A 31 13.00 -1.58 7.44
CA MET A 31 12.20 -0.46 6.94
C MET A 31 10.77 -0.91 6.61
N LEU A 32 10.58 -2.12 6.07
CA LEU A 32 9.26 -2.68 5.80
C LEU A 32 8.49 -2.99 7.09
N LEU A 33 9.17 -3.59 8.07
CA LEU A 33 8.57 -3.83 9.39
C LEU A 33 8.14 -2.52 10.04
N HIS A 34 9.01 -1.51 10.03
CA HIS A 34 8.70 -0.23 10.64
C HIS A 34 7.63 0.57 9.87
N ALA A 35 7.56 0.40 8.55
CA ALA A 35 6.44 0.91 7.76
C ALA A 35 5.11 0.25 8.14
N TRP A 36 5.11 -1.06 8.39
CA TRP A 36 3.94 -1.80 8.86
C TRP A 36 3.47 -1.34 10.25
N GLU A 37 4.38 -1.10 11.18
CA GLU A 37 4.06 -0.60 12.53
C GLU A 37 3.39 0.79 12.51
N GLN A 38 3.63 1.59 11.48
CA GLN A 38 3.00 2.90 11.30
C GLN A 38 1.58 2.81 10.73
N VAL A 39 1.16 1.66 10.20
CA VAL A 39 -0.20 1.44 9.73
C VAL A 39 -1.13 1.33 10.94
N THR A 40 -2.02 2.30 11.08
CA THR A 40 -2.94 2.35 12.22
C THR A 40 -4.13 1.40 12.04
N ALA A 41 -4.70 0.91 13.15
CA ALA A 41 -5.91 0.09 13.14
C ALA A 41 -7.10 0.83 12.46
N THR A 42 -7.17 2.15 12.60
CA THR A 42 -8.18 2.99 11.93
C THR A 42 -7.96 3.02 10.42
N THR A 43 -6.71 3.13 9.95
CA THR A 43 -6.39 3.00 8.51
C THR A 43 -6.81 1.64 7.97
N ILE A 44 -6.53 0.55 8.69
CA ILE A 44 -6.95 -0.81 8.31
C ILE A 44 -8.48 -0.89 8.24
N ALA A 45 -9.18 -0.46 9.28
CA ALA A 45 -10.65 -0.46 9.31
C ALA A 45 -11.25 0.35 8.16
N ASN A 46 -10.68 1.52 7.85
CA ASN A 46 -11.09 2.34 6.71
C ASN A 46 -10.87 1.63 5.38
N CYS A 47 -9.76 0.91 5.20
CA CYS A 47 -9.50 0.14 3.98
C CYS A 47 -10.53 -0.98 3.79
N PHE A 48 -10.83 -1.75 4.84
CA PHE A 48 -11.86 -2.80 4.78
C PHE A 48 -13.25 -2.23 4.49
N ARG A 49 -13.57 -1.06 5.08
CA ARG A 49 -14.82 -0.34 4.79
C ARG A 49 -14.91 0.07 3.32
N HIS A 50 -13.86 0.66 2.76
CA HIS A 50 -13.79 1.03 1.34
C HIS A 50 -13.94 -0.17 0.40
N SER A 51 -13.46 -1.35 0.81
CA SER A 51 -13.61 -2.60 0.05
C SER A 51 -15.02 -3.22 0.11
N GLY A 52 -15.98 -2.56 0.77
CA GLY A 52 -17.38 -3.02 0.85
C GLY A 52 -17.64 -4.08 1.92
N PHE A 53 -16.67 -4.36 2.81
CA PHE A 53 -16.85 -5.32 3.91
C PHE A 53 -17.67 -4.74 5.08
N ALA A 54 -17.94 -3.44 5.10
CA ALA A 54 -18.80 -2.80 6.09
C ALA A 54 -20.04 -2.19 5.42
N ALA A 55 -21.22 -2.74 5.72
CA ALA A 55 -22.48 -2.21 5.22
C ALA A 55 -22.84 -0.88 5.90
N GLY A 56 -22.95 0.20 5.14
CA GLY A 56 -23.70 1.39 5.54
C GLY A 56 -22.94 2.53 6.23
N SER A 57 -21.68 2.81 5.88
CA SER A 57 -21.06 4.08 6.31
C SER A 57 -20.42 4.82 5.14
N GLU A 58 -20.78 6.10 5.06
CA GLU A 58 -20.41 7.05 4.01
C GLU A 58 -18.88 7.17 3.87
N GLN A 59 -18.46 7.53 2.66
CA GLN A 59 -17.06 7.65 2.26
C GLN A 59 -16.30 8.64 3.15
N ASP A 60 -15.63 8.15 4.19
CA ASP A 60 -14.54 8.90 4.81
C ASP A 60 -13.30 8.77 3.92
N SER A 61 -12.83 9.92 3.46
CA SER A 61 -11.50 10.07 2.89
C SER A 61 -10.48 9.47 3.87
N CYS A 62 -9.69 8.52 3.39
CA CYS A 62 -8.50 8.09 4.11
C CYS A 62 -7.62 9.33 4.32
N ASP A 63 -7.49 9.76 5.58
CA ASP A 63 -6.43 10.68 5.97
C ASP A 63 -5.11 9.91 5.85
N ASP A 64 -4.60 9.87 4.62
CA ASP A 64 -3.25 9.44 4.28
C ASP A 64 -2.38 10.57 4.87
N GLY A 65 -2.04 10.49 6.16
CA GLY A 65 -1.39 11.56 6.95
C GLY A 65 -0.03 12.01 6.38
N MET A 66 -0.08 12.68 5.24
CA MET A 66 0.99 12.73 4.25
C MET A 66 1.26 14.15 3.74
N ASP A 67 0.64 15.16 4.34
CA ASP A 67 0.90 16.56 4.01
C ASP A 67 2.26 16.98 4.60
N GLY A 68 3.36 16.72 3.88
CA GLY A 68 4.68 17.26 4.22
C GLY A 68 5.91 16.44 3.84
N ALA A 69 5.77 15.16 3.47
CA ALA A 69 6.94 14.29 3.26
C ALA A 69 7.71 14.55 1.94
N GLU A 70 7.09 15.21 0.94
CA GLU A 70 7.68 15.37 -0.39
C GLU A 70 8.88 16.32 -0.42
N ASN A 71 8.99 17.23 0.57
CA ASN A 71 10.04 18.25 0.64
C ASN A 71 11.29 17.81 1.42
N LEU A 72 11.30 16.61 2.01
CA LEU A 72 12.40 16.11 2.85
C LEU A 72 13.41 15.21 2.11
N MET A 73 13.30 15.06 0.79
CA MET A 73 14.12 14.14 0.00
C MET A 73 15.62 14.52 -0.02
N PRO A 74 16.56 13.71 0.52
CA PRO A 74 17.99 13.95 0.33
C PRO A 74 18.43 13.87 -1.14
N VAL A 75 19.35 14.75 -1.52
CA VAL A 75 19.84 14.93 -2.91
C VAL A 75 20.39 13.64 -3.52
N ALA A 76 21.06 12.79 -2.73
CA ALA A 76 21.64 11.53 -3.20
C ALA A 76 20.57 10.53 -3.67
N LEU A 77 19.51 10.32 -2.87
CA LEU A 77 18.43 9.43 -3.29
C LEU A 77 17.57 10.05 -4.39
N ARG A 78 17.46 11.38 -4.43
CA ARG A 78 16.85 12.11 -5.56
C ARG A 78 17.57 11.82 -6.88
N ALA A 79 18.88 11.60 -6.84
CA ALA A 79 19.69 11.20 -7.99
C ALA A 79 19.47 9.71 -8.38
N THR A 80 19.33 8.82 -7.40
CA THR A 80 19.11 7.37 -7.65
C THR A 80 17.68 7.04 -8.09
N ILE A 81 16.67 7.76 -7.59
CA ILE A 81 15.25 7.61 -7.95
C ILE A 81 14.87 8.56 -9.11
N GLN A 82 15.86 9.08 -9.86
CA GLN A 82 15.63 10.01 -10.97
C GLN A 82 14.50 9.52 -11.90
N GLY A 83 13.40 10.26 -11.91
CA GLY A 83 12.25 10.03 -12.79
C GLY A 83 11.00 9.49 -12.10
N ILE A 84 11.09 8.80 -10.96
CA ILE A 84 9.91 8.15 -10.36
C ILE A 84 9.19 9.11 -9.40
N ARG A 85 8.02 9.57 -9.83
CA ARG A 85 7.15 10.45 -9.02
C ARG A 85 6.65 9.71 -7.77
N PHE A 86 6.28 10.46 -6.72
CA PHE A 86 5.67 9.87 -5.52
C PHE A 86 4.43 9.04 -5.87
N VAL A 87 3.49 9.68 -6.56
CA VAL A 87 2.24 9.07 -7.03
C VAL A 87 2.50 7.81 -7.87
N GLU A 88 3.43 7.88 -8.83
CA GLU A 88 3.76 6.75 -9.71
C GLU A 88 4.23 5.50 -8.93
N TYR A 89 5.07 5.69 -7.92
CA TYR A 89 5.50 4.60 -7.03
C TYR A 89 4.35 4.05 -6.17
N VAL A 90 3.51 4.94 -5.63
CA VAL A 90 2.40 4.56 -4.76
C VAL A 90 1.26 3.89 -5.54
N GLU A 91 1.15 4.11 -6.83
CA GLU A 91 0.07 3.56 -7.67
C GLU A 91 0.54 2.42 -8.59
N VAL A 92 1.81 2.02 -8.51
CA VAL A 92 2.40 0.98 -9.39
C VAL A 92 1.65 -0.35 -9.38
N ASP A 93 1.01 -0.73 -8.26
CA ASP A 93 0.25 -1.97 -8.10
C ASP A 93 -1.27 -1.81 -8.31
N THR A 94 -1.75 -0.59 -8.56
CA THR A 94 -3.19 -0.34 -8.76
C THR A 94 -3.73 -1.11 -9.98
N CYS A 95 -2.90 -1.32 -11.00
CA CYS A 95 -3.22 -2.09 -12.21
C CYS A 95 -2.88 -3.59 -12.11
N ALA A 96 -2.41 -4.08 -10.95
CA ALA A 96 -2.07 -5.49 -10.81
C ALA A 96 -3.33 -6.35 -10.92
N SER A 97 -3.26 -7.42 -11.73
CA SER A 97 -4.35 -8.38 -11.82
C SER A 97 -4.58 -9.03 -10.47
N VAL A 98 -5.71 -8.72 -9.85
CA VAL A 98 -6.18 -9.41 -8.64
C VAL A 98 -6.90 -10.69 -9.03
N CYS A 99 -7.00 -11.64 -8.10
CA CYS A 99 -7.88 -12.80 -8.29
C CYS A 99 -9.30 -12.30 -8.59
N GLY A 100 -9.90 -12.79 -9.68
CA GLY A 100 -11.29 -12.49 -10.02
C GLY A 100 -12.23 -12.99 -8.94
N ALA A 101 -13.42 -12.39 -8.86
CA ALA A 101 -14.49 -12.94 -8.04
C ALA A 101 -14.89 -14.30 -8.62
N LEU A 102 -14.56 -15.38 -7.91
CA LEU A 102 -15.24 -16.66 -8.15
C LEU A 102 -16.69 -16.45 -7.69
N THR A 103 -17.63 -16.61 -8.62
CA THR A 103 -19.03 -16.67 -8.24
C THR A 103 -19.29 -17.98 -7.51
N ASP A 104 -20.34 -18.02 -6.68
CA ASP A 104 -20.72 -19.22 -5.95
C ASP A 104 -20.96 -20.40 -6.90
N GLU A 105 -21.44 -20.15 -8.12
CA GLU A 105 -21.59 -21.16 -9.17
C GLU A 105 -20.24 -21.73 -9.63
N ASN A 106 -19.22 -20.88 -9.79
CA ASN A 106 -17.87 -21.30 -10.16
C ASN A 106 -17.22 -22.13 -9.04
N ILE A 107 -17.51 -21.80 -7.78
CA ILE A 107 -17.03 -22.56 -6.61
C ILE A 107 -17.73 -23.92 -6.55
N ALA A 108 -19.06 -23.94 -6.70
CA ALA A 108 -19.85 -25.17 -6.69
C ALA A 108 -19.46 -26.13 -7.83
N ALA A 109 -19.19 -25.60 -9.03
CA ALA A 109 -18.75 -26.38 -10.18
C ALA A 109 -17.39 -27.05 -9.96
N GLN A 110 -16.46 -26.44 -9.21
CA GLN A 110 -15.16 -27.04 -8.88
C GLN A 110 -15.27 -28.21 -7.91
N VAL A 111 -16.24 -28.18 -6.99
CA VAL A 111 -16.46 -29.25 -6.00
C VAL A 111 -17.31 -30.39 -6.59
N ALA A 112 -18.21 -30.07 -7.53
CA ALA A 112 -19.10 -31.05 -8.15
C ALA A 112 -18.39 -32.06 -9.08
N GLY A 113 -17.16 -31.76 -9.51
CA GLY A 113 -16.38 -32.63 -10.40
C GLY A 113 -16.99 -32.72 -11.80
N ALA A 114 -16.35 -32.08 -12.77
CA ALA A 114 -16.44 -32.53 -14.15
C ALA A 114 -15.44 -33.67 -14.36
#